data_AF-A0A392NJW2-F1
#
_entry.id   AF-A0A392NJW2-F1
#
_cell.length_a   1.000
_cell.length_b   1.000
_cell.length_c   1.000
_cell.angle_alpha   90.00
_cell.angle_beta   90.00
_cell.angle_gamma   90.00
#
_symmetry.space_group_name_H-M   'P 1'
#
loop_
_entity.id
_entity.type
_entity.pdbx_description
1 polymer ?
#
loop_
_entity_poly.entity_id
_entity_poly.type
_entity_poly.pdbx_seq_one_letter_code
_entity_poly.pdbx_strand_id
1 'polypeptide(L)'
;MKEDESIHDFHMNVLDFANSFDSLGEKMTDEKLVRKILRSLPKKFDIKVTSIEEAQDISNMKVDELVGSLQTFELTINERSEKKTKSIVFVSNADDEELENDMDANESISDAIVLLGR
;
A
#
# COMPACT_ATOMS: atom_id res chain seq x y z
N MET A 1 6.75 -4.38 -12.27
CA MET A 1 5.82 -3.31 -11.89
C MET A 1 6.58 -2.02 -11.69
N LYS A 2 6.04 -0.88 -12.14
CA LYS A 2 6.62 0.44 -11.87
C LYS A 2 6.27 0.92 -10.46
N GLU A 3 6.96 1.93 -9.94
CA GLU A 3 6.73 2.42 -8.56
C GLU A 3 5.35 3.06 -8.36
N ASP A 4 4.84 3.71 -9.40
CA ASP A 4 3.57 4.45 -9.48
C ASP A 4 2.41 3.64 -10.09
N GLU A 5 2.69 2.43 -10.59
CA GLU A 5 1.69 1.53 -11.15
C GLU A 5 0.86 0.90 -10.01
N SER A 6 -0.46 0.75 -10.20
CA SER A 6 -1.30 -0.02 -9.27
C SER A 6 -1.12 -1.53 -9.49
N ILE A 7 -1.35 -2.33 -8.44
CA ILE A 7 -1.44 -3.78 -8.59
C ILE A 7 -2.50 -4.21 -9.62
N HIS A 8 -3.61 -3.48 -9.76
CA HIS A 8 -4.62 -3.80 -10.77
C HIS A 8 -4.07 -3.66 -12.20
N ASP A 9 -3.47 -2.51 -12.52
CA ASP A 9 -2.89 -2.25 -13.85
C ASP A 9 -1.76 -3.23 -14.16
N PHE A 10 -0.91 -3.49 -13.17
CA PHE A 10 0.15 -4.48 -13.30
C PHE A 10 -0.40 -5.88 -13.56
N HIS A 11 -1.50 -6.28 -12.90
CA HIS A 11 -2.14 -7.57 -13.13
C HIS A 11 -2.70 -7.68 -14.55
N MET A 12 -3.35 -6.63 -15.07
CA MET A 12 -3.83 -6.63 -16.46
C MET A 12 -2.68 -6.82 -17.44
N ASN A 13 -1.56 -6.12 -17.25
CA ASN A 13 -0.36 -6.30 -18.06
C ASN A 13 0.16 -7.75 -18.02
N VAL A 14 0.19 -8.38 -16.84
CA VAL A 14 0.61 -9.78 -16.69
C VAL A 14 -0.33 -10.74 -17.43
N LEU A 15 -1.64 -10.51 -17.40
CA LEU A 15 -2.61 -11.31 -18.15
C LEU A 15 -2.41 -11.17 -19.66
N ASP A 16 -2.20 -9.96 -20.16
CA ASP A 16 -1.91 -9.73 -21.59
C ASP A 16 -0.65 -10.46 -22.04
N PHE A 17 0.41 -10.44 -21.22
CA PHE A 17 1.60 -11.23 -21.48
C PHE A 17 1.30 -12.73 -21.45
N ALA A 18 0.60 -13.24 -20.42
CA ALA A 18 0.27 -14.66 -20.31
C ALA A 18 -0.55 -15.16 -21.52
N ASN A 19 -1.53 -14.38 -21.98
CA ASN A 19 -2.32 -14.65 -23.16
C ASN A 19 -1.47 -14.64 -24.44
N SER A 20 -0.51 -13.70 -24.54
CA SER A 20 0.43 -13.65 -25.67
C SER A 20 1.32 -14.90 -25.71
N PHE A 21 1.83 -15.35 -24.56
CA PHE A 21 2.62 -16.59 -24.46
C PHE A 21 1.79 -17.83 -24.83
N ASP A 22 0.54 -17.91 -24.36
CA ASP A 22 -0.38 -19.00 -24.71
C ASP A 22 -0.66 -19.04 -26.22
N SER A 23 -0.81 -17.87 -26.87
CA SER A 23 -0.99 -17.76 -28.33
C SER A 23 0.23 -18.23 -29.14
N LEU A 24 1.43 -18.18 -28.53
CA LEU A 24 2.68 -18.69 -29.09
C LEU A 24 2.89 -20.19 -28.80
N GLY A 25 1.94 -20.84 -28.14
CA GLY A 25 1.99 -22.26 -27.78
C GLY A 25 2.77 -22.55 -26.48
N GLU A 26 3.21 -21.52 -25.75
CA GLU A 26 3.86 -21.69 -24.46
C GLU A 26 2.92 -21.26 -23.33
N LYS A 27 2.25 -22.23 -22.72
CA LYS A 27 1.39 -21.94 -21.57
C LYS A 27 2.20 -21.67 -20.31
N MET A 28 2.00 -20.50 -19.72
CA MET A 28 2.57 -20.16 -18.41
C MET A 28 1.75 -20.82 -17.30
N THR A 29 2.40 -21.56 -16.41
CA THR A 29 1.72 -22.13 -15.23
C THR A 29 1.57 -21.09 -14.13
N ASP A 30 0.58 -21.27 -13.25
CA ASP A 30 0.34 -20.39 -12.09
C ASP A 30 1.60 -20.22 -11.24
N GLU A 31 2.31 -21.32 -10.91
CA GLU A 31 3.58 -21.25 -10.18
C GLU A 31 4.60 -20.31 -10.86
N LYS A 32 4.76 -20.43 -12.19
CA LYS A 32 5.70 -19.58 -12.94
C LYS A 32 5.25 -18.12 -12.90
N LEU A 33 3.96 -17.86 -13.04
CA LEU A 33 3.40 -16.51 -12.99
C LEU A 33 3.55 -15.90 -11.59
N VAL A 34 3.15 -16.60 -10.54
CA VAL A 34 3.26 -16.18 -9.13
C VAL A 34 4.72 -15.80 -8.82
N ARG A 35 5.68 -16.68 -9.15
CA ARG A 35 7.10 -16.41 -8.92
C ARG A 35 7.60 -15.20 -9.69
N LYS A 36 7.14 -15.01 -10.93
CA LYS A 36 7.48 -13.83 -11.75
C LYS A 36 6.88 -12.54 -11.18
N ILE A 37 5.62 -12.58 -10.75
CA ILE A 37 4.93 -11.47 -10.11
C ILE A 37 5.71 -11.04 -8.87
N LEU A 38 5.94 -11.95 -7.91
CA LEU A 38 6.64 -11.67 -6.65
C LEU A 38 8.02 -11.02 -6.89
N ARG A 39 8.81 -11.53 -7.86
CA ARG A 39 10.12 -10.97 -8.22
C ARG A 39 10.08 -9.61 -8.92
N SER A 40 8.93 -9.23 -9.47
CA SER A 40 8.76 -8.00 -10.26
C SER A 40 8.11 -6.86 -9.48
N LEU A 41 7.73 -7.11 -8.22
CA LEU A 41 7.14 -6.12 -7.34
C LEU A 41 8.21 -5.12 -6.86
N PRO A 42 7.84 -3.84 -6.64
CA PRO A 42 8.74 -2.85 -6.06
C PRO A 42 9.00 -3.12 -4.57
N LYS A 43 10.06 -2.50 -4.03
CA LYS A 43 10.53 -2.70 -2.64
C LYS A 43 9.47 -2.43 -1.58
N LYS A 44 8.47 -1.59 -1.87
CA LYS A 44 7.33 -1.33 -0.98
C LYS A 44 6.55 -2.59 -0.60
N PHE A 45 6.67 -3.67 -1.38
CA PHE A 45 6.06 -4.97 -1.12
C PHE A 45 7.00 -6.00 -0.47
N ASP A 46 8.29 -5.71 -0.22
CA ASP A 46 9.28 -6.70 0.25
C ASP A 46 8.82 -7.44 1.53
N ILE A 47 8.20 -6.71 2.45
CA ILE A 47 7.64 -7.28 3.70
C ILE A 47 6.54 -8.30 3.38
N LYS A 48 5.66 -7.96 2.43
CA LYS A 48 4.56 -8.84 2.01
C LYS A 48 5.08 -10.05 1.23
N VAL A 49 6.06 -9.84 0.35
CA VAL A 49 6.73 -10.92 -0.40
C VAL A 49 7.36 -11.92 0.57
N THR A 50 8.18 -11.44 1.51
CA THR A 50 8.83 -12.30 2.52
C THR A 50 7.78 -13.09 3.31
N SER A 51 6.70 -12.44 3.73
CA SER A 51 5.63 -13.10 4.48
C SER A 51 4.94 -14.21 3.67
N ILE A 52 4.76 -14.03 2.36
CA ILE A 52 4.18 -15.06 1.48
C ILE A 52 5.16 -16.21 1.30
N GLU A 53 6.44 -15.92 1.06
CA GLU A 53 7.49 -16.93 0.88
C GLU A 53 7.70 -17.80 2.13
N GLU A 54 7.53 -17.24 3.32
CA GLU A 54 7.64 -17.98 4.59
C GLU A 54 6.37 -18.75 4.98
N ALA A 55 5.19 -18.21 4.67
CA ALA A 55 3.93 -18.76 5.19
C ALA A 55 3.17 -19.66 4.20
N GLN A 56 3.40 -19.54 2.90
CA GLN A 56 2.61 -20.23 1.86
C GLN A 56 3.48 -21.02 0.89
N ASP A 57 2.95 -22.13 0.37
CA ASP A 57 3.58 -22.88 -0.72
C ASP A 57 3.25 -22.24 -2.07
N ILE A 58 4.24 -21.56 -2.65
CA ILE A 58 4.19 -20.88 -3.95
C ILE A 58 3.80 -21.86 -5.07
N SER A 59 4.12 -23.15 -4.94
CA SER A 59 3.91 -24.16 -5.98
C SER A 59 2.43 -24.45 -6.23
N ASN A 60 1.58 -24.24 -5.22
CA ASN A 60 0.15 -24.52 -5.27
C ASN A 60 -0.71 -23.25 -5.23
N MET A 61 -0.08 -22.07 -5.20
CA MET A 61 -0.78 -20.79 -5.12
C MET A 61 -1.38 -20.40 -6.47
N LYS A 62 -2.64 -19.96 -6.46
CA LYS A 62 -3.30 -19.40 -7.65
C LYS A 62 -2.91 -17.94 -7.85
N VAL A 63 -2.82 -17.50 -9.10
CA VAL A 63 -2.51 -16.10 -9.45
C VAL A 63 -3.55 -15.14 -8.84
N ASP A 64 -4.84 -15.47 -8.93
CA ASP A 64 -5.91 -14.63 -8.37
C ASP A 64 -5.80 -14.45 -6.85
N GLU A 65 -5.39 -15.49 -6.13
CA GLU A 65 -5.18 -15.44 -4.68
C GLU A 65 -4.03 -14.49 -4.33
N LEU A 66 -2.91 -14.61 -5.05
CA LEU A 66 -1.77 -13.71 -4.89
C LEU A 66 -2.18 -12.26 -5.15
N VAL A 67 -2.87 -12.00 -6.27
CA VAL A 67 -3.26 -10.65 -6.67
C VAL A 67 -4.20 -10.03 -5.63
N GLY A 68 -5.21 -10.77 -5.15
CA GLY A 68 -6.11 -10.26 -4.10
C GLY A 68 -5.39 -9.94 -2.79
N SER A 69 -4.41 -10.76 -2.42
CA SER A 69 -3.55 -10.54 -1.25
C SER A 69 -2.68 -9.27 -1.40
N LEU A 70 -2.16 -9.02 -2.60
CA LEU A 70 -1.36 -7.84 -2.92
C LEU A 70 -2.21 -6.56 -2.98
N GLN A 71 -3.41 -6.62 -3.56
CA GLN A 71 -4.35 -5.48 -3.60
C GLN A 71 -4.78 -5.05 -2.19
N THR A 72 -5.09 -6.01 -1.32
CA THR A 72 -5.42 -5.73 0.08
C THR A 72 -4.27 -5.03 0.81
N PHE A 73 -3.04 -5.46 0.53
CA PHE A 73 -1.84 -4.86 1.10
C PHE A 73 -1.57 -3.45 0.55
N GLU A 74 -1.76 -3.21 -0.75
CA GLU A 74 -1.65 -1.89 -1.40
C GLU A 74 -2.60 -0.87 -0.73
N LEU A 75 -3.86 -1.25 -0.50
CA LEU A 75 -4.83 -0.42 0.22
C LEU A 75 -4.35 -0.08 1.64
N THR A 76 -3.86 -1.07 2.38
CA THR A 76 -3.40 -0.90 3.77
C THR A 76 -2.19 0.03 3.87
N ILE A 77 -1.25 -0.05 2.91
CA ILE A 77 -0.11 0.86 2.84
C ILE A 77 -0.59 2.29 2.61
N ASN A 78 -1.51 2.49 1.67
CA ASN A 78 -1.98 3.81 1.30
C ASN A 78 -2.71 4.51 2.47
N GLU A 79 -3.53 3.76 3.21
CA GLU A 79 -4.20 4.27 4.42
C GLU A 79 -3.22 4.67 5.54
N ARG A 80 -2.05 4.02 5.63
CA ARG A 80 -1.04 4.33 6.66
C ARG A 80 -0.14 5.51 6.25
N SER A 81 0.11 5.73 4.97
CA SER A 81 0.81 6.94 4.50
C SER A 81 0.02 8.21 4.78
N GLU A 82 -1.31 8.20 4.61
CA GLU A 82 -2.18 9.34 4.92
C GLU A 82 -2.25 9.68 6.42
N LYS A 83 -1.97 8.70 7.29
CA LYS A 83 -1.93 8.89 8.74
C LYS A 83 -0.57 9.40 9.24
N LYS A 84 0.52 9.09 8.52
CA LYS A 84 1.87 9.55 8.88
C LYS A 84 2.09 11.04 8.62
N THR A 85 1.40 11.64 7.65
CA THR A 85 1.43 13.11 7.43
C THR A 85 0.78 13.90 8.56
N LYS A 86 0.06 13.24 9.49
CA LYS A 86 -0.54 13.87 10.68
C LYS A 86 0.24 13.61 11.98
N SER A 87 1.44 13.03 11.90
CA SER A 87 2.22 12.67 13.08
C SER A 87 2.93 13.89 13.68
N ILE A 88 2.27 14.50 14.67
CA ILE A 88 2.80 15.17 15.87
C ILE A 88 4.11 15.97 15.68
N VAL A 89 3.96 17.29 15.54
CA VAL A 89 5.00 18.25 15.88
C VAL A 89 5.10 18.25 17.41
N PHE A 90 6.18 17.68 17.95
CA PHE A 90 6.50 17.80 19.37
C PHE A 90 7.18 19.16 19.57
N VAL A 91 6.38 20.20 19.88
CA VAL A 91 6.92 21.50 20.27
C VAL A 91 7.50 21.35 21.67
N SER A 92 8.80 21.06 21.76
CA SER A 92 9.56 21.31 22.98
C SER A 92 9.78 22.81 23.06
N ASN A 93 9.03 23.50 23.93
CA ASN A 93 9.23 24.91 24.22
C ASN A 93 10.67 25.15 24.69
N ALA A 94 11.47 25.78 23.83
CA ALA A 94 12.57 26.65 24.21
C ALA A 94 12.62 27.76 23.16
N ASP A 95 11.96 28.86 23.53
CA ASP A 95 12.07 30.24 23.06
C ASP A 95 11.64 30.59 21.61
N ASP A 96 10.81 31.63 21.56
CA ASP A 96 10.17 32.36 20.45
C ASP A 96 10.92 32.38 19.11
N GLU A 97 10.18 32.17 18.01
CA GLU A 97 10.11 33.12 16.88
C GLU A 97 8.91 32.79 15.95
N GLU A 98 8.20 33.85 15.55
CA GLU A 98 6.96 33.88 14.76
C GLU A 98 7.07 33.16 13.40
N LEU A 99 6.06 32.33 13.08
CA LEU A 99 5.64 32.09 11.69
C LEU A 99 4.12 32.10 11.62
N GLU A 100 3.58 33.23 11.13
CA GLU A 100 2.19 33.35 10.68
C GLU A 100 1.88 32.25 9.66
N ASN A 101 0.80 31.50 9.90
CA ASN A 101 0.10 30.76 8.86
C ASN A 101 -1.39 30.78 9.15
N ASP A 102 -2.10 31.58 8.36
CA ASP A 102 -3.55 31.64 8.27
C ASP A 102 -4.13 30.25 7.92
N MET A 103 -4.99 29.71 8.79
CA MET A 103 -6.00 28.74 8.39
C MET A 103 -7.23 28.85 9.31
N ASP A 104 -8.19 29.63 8.83
CA ASP A 104 -9.59 29.62 9.26
C ASP A 104 -10.16 28.20 9.20
N ALA A 105 -10.44 27.58 10.36
CA ALA A 105 -11.49 26.58 10.50
C ALA A 105 -11.82 26.29 11.98
N ASN A 106 -12.94 26.87 12.40
CA ASN A 106 -13.92 26.35 13.34
C ASN A 106 -13.68 26.54 14.85
N GLU A 107 -14.37 27.56 15.35
CA GLU A 107 -14.77 27.76 16.74
C GLU A 107 -15.30 26.47 17.43
N SER A 108 -15.13 26.44 18.75
CA SER A 108 -15.87 25.59 19.70
C SER A 108 -15.36 24.17 19.98
N ILE A 109 -14.04 23.99 20.16
CA ILE A 109 -13.53 22.90 21.03
C ILE A 109 -13.47 23.37 22.49
N SER A 110 -13.16 24.65 22.72
CA SER A 110 -13.02 25.22 24.06
C SER A 110 -14.34 25.24 24.86
N ASP A 111 -15.49 25.46 24.21
CA ASP A 111 -16.79 25.45 24.92
C ASP A 111 -17.22 24.05 25.35
N ALA A 112 -16.87 23.01 24.57
CA ALA A 112 -17.21 21.63 24.90
C ALA A 112 -16.48 21.13 26.15
N ILE A 113 -15.26 21.62 26.40
CA ILE A 113 -14.46 21.27 27.57
C ILE A 113 -15.01 21.93 28.85
N VAL A 114 -15.53 23.16 28.75
CA VAL A 114 -16.09 23.89 29.89
C VAL A 114 -17.39 23.24 30.41
N LEU A 115 -18.17 22.59 29.55
CA LEU A 115 -19.45 21.99 29.95
C LEU A 115 -19.32 20.65 30.71
N LEU A 116 -18.18 19.96 30.61
CA LEU A 116 -17.97 18.66 31.25
C LEU A 116 -17.48 18.76 32.71
N GLY A 117 -17.12 19.98 33.13
CA GLY A 117 -16.50 20.26 34.43
C GLY A 117 -17.42 20.90 35.48
N ARG A 118 -18.76 20.84 35.31
CA ARG A 118 -19.72 21.34 36.32
C ARG A 118 -20.58 20.24 36.90
#